data_AF-A0AAW1PDB9-F1
#
_entry.id   AF-A0AAW1PDB9-F1
#
_cell.length_a   1.000
_cell.length_b   1.000
_cell.length_c   1.000
_cell.angle_alpha   90.00
_cell.angle_beta   90.00
_cell.angle_gamma   90.00
#
_symmetry.space_group_name_H-M   'P 1'
#
loop_
_entity.id
_entity.type
_entity.pdbx_description
1 polymer ?
#
loop_
_entity_poly.entity_id
_entity_poly.type
_entity_poly.pdbx_seq_one_letter_code
_entity_poly.pdbx_strand_id
1 'polypeptide(L)'
;MASIFPANQYNKAFRATRLSNWERPAEDKELKTSVSAGTLRARSGRTETIVDESGHLLNPTRKIPAAFTHNLEECQKSSARWPRENPAIQTGGAATMGSKGVTKPYYFDNGLKEQKRFG
;
A
#
# COMPACT_ATOMS: atom_id res chain seq x y z
N MET A 1 -10.82 -10.46 7.72
CA MET A 1 -11.42 -9.59 6.68
C MET A 1 -12.83 -9.26 7.10
N ALA A 2 -13.29 -8.03 6.91
CA ALA A 2 -14.66 -7.63 7.20
C ALA A 2 -15.57 -7.91 6.00
N SER A 3 -16.80 -8.35 6.26
CA SER A 3 -17.82 -8.65 5.22
C SER A 3 -19.04 -7.74 5.39
N ILE A 4 -19.66 -7.38 4.27
CA ILE A 4 -20.90 -6.61 4.24
C ILE A 4 -22.07 -7.60 4.16
N PHE A 5 -22.91 -7.61 5.19
CA PHE A 5 -24.10 -8.45 5.23
C PHE A 5 -25.32 -7.68 4.71
N PRO A 6 -26.22 -8.34 3.97
CA PRO A 6 -27.43 -7.71 3.46
C PRO A 6 -28.39 -7.38 4.61
N ALA A 7 -28.87 -6.14 4.63
CA ALA A 7 -29.85 -5.60 5.57
C ALA A 7 -31.22 -5.36 4.90
N ASN A 8 -31.54 -6.15 3.86
CA ASN A 8 -32.76 -6.12 3.06
C ASN A 8 -33.26 -4.69 2.74
N GLN A 9 -34.19 -4.18 3.56
CA GLN A 9 -34.84 -2.87 3.40
C GLN A 9 -33.84 -1.70 3.39
N TYR A 10 -32.74 -1.80 4.12
CA TYR A 10 -31.76 -0.71 4.26
C TYR A 10 -30.67 -0.72 3.18
N ASN A 11 -30.53 -1.81 2.42
CA ASN A 11 -29.46 -1.95 1.42
C ASN A 11 -29.43 -0.79 0.41
N LYS A 12 -30.60 -0.23 0.05
CA LYS A 12 -30.70 0.88 -0.89
C LYS A 12 -30.03 2.15 -0.37
N ALA A 13 -30.13 2.44 0.93
CA ALA A 13 -29.57 3.63 1.55
C ALA A 13 -28.04 3.55 1.69
N PHE A 14 -27.49 2.35 1.89
CA PHE A 14 -26.06 2.11 2.08
C PHE A 14 -25.29 1.75 0.80
N ARG A 15 -25.86 2.04 -0.38
CA ARG A 15 -25.13 1.94 -1.65
C ARG A 15 -23.98 2.96 -1.66
N ALA A 16 -22.82 2.57 -2.20
CA ALA A 16 -21.63 3.42 -2.26
C ALA A 16 -21.92 4.84 -2.77
N THR A 17 -22.68 4.95 -3.87
CA THR A 17 -23.05 6.24 -4.47
C THR A 17 -23.92 7.12 -3.55
N ARG A 18 -24.70 6.54 -2.64
CA ARG A 18 -25.49 7.28 -1.65
C ARG A 18 -24.69 7.70 -0.44
N LEU A 19 -23.57 7.03 -0.18
CA LEU A 19 -22.58 7.39 0.82
C LEU A 19 -21.51 8.34 0.25
N SER A 20 -21.79 8.97 -0.90
CA SER A 20 -20.88 9.86 -1.61
C SER A 20 -19.56 9.22 -2.02
N ASN A 21 -19.49 7.88 -2.06
CA ASN A 21 -18.39 7.17 -2.68
C ASN A 21 -18.69 7.00 -4.17
N TRP A 22 -17.97 7.76 -5.00
CA TRP A 22 -18.03 7.71 -6.46
C TRP A 22 -16.94 6.84 -7.08
N GLU A 23 -16.03 6.30 -6.27
CA GLU A 23 -15.03 5.34 -6.71
C GLU A 23 -15.64 3.94 -6.84
N ARG A 24 -14.88 3.01 -7.42
CA ARG A 24 -15.31 1.62 -7.55
C ARG A 24 -15.48 1.01 -6.14
N PRO A 25 -16.68 0.48 -5.79
CA PRO A 25 -16.90 -0.11 -4.47
C PRO A 25 -16.11 -1.41 -4.28
N ALA A 26 -15.84 -1.75 -3.02
CA ALA A 26 -15.18 -2.99 -2.62
C ALA A 26 -16.15 -4.18 -2.71
N GLU A 27 -16.40 -4.65 -3.94
CA GLU A 27 -17.31 -5.77 -4.25
C GLU A 27 -16.84 -7.12 -3.68
N ASP A 28 -15.55 -7.25 -3.36
CA ASP A 28 -14.96 -8.42 -2.71
C ASP A 28 -15.49 -8.65 -1.28
N LYS A 29 -15.94 -7.58 -0.62
CA LYS A 29 -16.52 -7.63 0.73
C LYS A 29 -18.01 -7.95 0.72
N GLU A 30 -18.68 -7.79 -0.42
CA GLU A 30 -20.07 -8.18 -0.55
C GLU A 30 -20.17 -9.70 -0.56
N LEU A 31 -20.97 -10.24 0.36
CA LEU A 31 -21.17 -11.67 0.41
C LEU A 31 -21.90 -12.10 -0.86
N LYS A 32 -21.29 -12.95 -1.69
CA LYS A 32 -21.97 -13.61 -2.81
C LYS A 32 -23.02 -14.57 -2.26
N THR A 33 -24.19 -14.05 -1.89
CA THR A 33 -25.32 -14.86 -1.42
C THR A 33 -25.90 -15.61 -2.62
N SER A 34 -26.10 -16.92 -2.46
CA SER A 34 -26.60 -17.81 -3.51
C SER A 34 -28.06 -17.61 -3.90
N VAL A 35 -28.74 -16.58 -3.39
CA VAL A 35 -30.18 -16.38 -3.55
C VAL A 35 -30.39 -14.97 -4.08
N SER A 36 -31.15 -14.86 -5.17
CA SER A 36 -31.52 -13.60 -5.84
C SER A 36 -32.24 -12.58 -4.94
N ALA A 37 -32.56 -12.95 -3.70
CA ALA A 37 -33.28 -12.16 -2.70
C ALA A 37 -32.43 -11.64 -1.54
N GLY A 38 -31.11 -11.86 -1.52
CA GLY A 38 -30.22 -11.22 -0.52
C GLY A 38 -30.38 -11.72 0.92
N THR A 39 -30.84 -12.95 1.13
CA THR A 39 -30.98 -13.56 2.48
C THR A 39 -29.86 -14.56 2.76
N LEU A 40 -29.27 -14.49 3.96
CA LEU A 40 -28.26 -15.45 4.43
C LEU A 40 -28.88 -16.84 4.66
N ARG A 41 -28.08 -17.89 4.46
CA ARG A 41 -28.51 -19.26 4.78
C ARG A 41 -28.43 -19.49 6.29
N ALA A 42 -29.45 -20.16 6.85
CA ALA A 42 -29.39 -20.65 8.22
C ALA A 42 -28.21 -21.63 8.38
N ARG A 43 -27.51 -21.53 9.50
CA ARG A 43 -26.44 -22.47 9.87
C ARG A 43 -26.99 -23.50 10.86
N SER A 44 -26.66 -24.76 10.67
CA SER A 44 -26.92 -25.85 11.62
C SER A 44 -25.60 -26.41 12.16
N GLY A 45 -25.66 -27.10 13.31
CA GLY A 45 -24.50 -27.73 13.94
C GLY A 45 -23.79 -26.86 14.99
N ARG A 46 -22.70 -27.39 15.55
CA ARG A 46 -21.87 -26.72 16.57
C ARG A 46 -20.64 -26.07 15.92
N THR A 47 -20.23 -24.92 16.44
CA THR A 47 -18.98 -24.27 16.04
C THR A 47 -17.79 -24.95 16.70
N GLU A 48 -16.82 -25.38 15.90
CA GLU A 48 -15.55 -25.97 16.36
C GLU A 48 -14.43 -24.92 16.39
N THR A 49 -13.49 -25.08 17.32
CA THR A 49 -12.32 -24.22 17.45
C THR A 49 -11.30 -24.59 16.38
N ILE A 50 -10.90 -23.61 15.56
CA ILE A 50 -9.87 -23.78 14.52
C ILE A 50 -8.51 -23.19 14.94
N VAL A 51 -8.44 -22.61 16.13
CA VAL A 51 -7.31 -21.84 16.66
C VAL A 51 -7.08 -22.24 18.12
N ASP A 52 -5.81 -22.25 18.55
CA ASP A 52 -5.42 -22.48 19.94
C ASP A 52 -5.58 -21.23 20.83
N GLU A 53 -5.28 -21.36 22.12
CA GLU A 53 -5.39 -20.25 23.10
C GLU A 53 -4.45 -19.07 22.79
N SER A 54 -3.38 -19.32 22.03
CA SER A 54 -2.39 -18.31 21.65
C SER A 54 -2.72 -17.60 20.32
N GLY A 55 -3.75 -18.03 19.60
CA GLY A 55 -4.13 -17.47 18.31
C GLY A 55 -3.53 -18.17 17.09
N HIS A 56 -2.85 -19.31 17.26
CA HIS A 56 -2.30 -20.09 16.15
C HIS A 56 -3.30 -21.10 15.60
N LEU A 57 -3.30 -21.28 14.27
CA LEU A 57 -4.18 -22.23 13.59
C LEU A 57 -3.83 -23.68 13.98
N LEU A 58 -4.86 -24.46 14.33
CA LEU A 58 -4.72 -25.89 14.58
C LEU A 58 -4.48 -26.65 13.27
N ASN A 59 -3.50 -27.55 13.23
CA ASN A 59 -3.31 -28.47 12.09
C ASN A 59 -4.52 -29.43 12.00
N PRO A 60 -5.09 -29.71 10.81
CA PRO A 60 -4.60 -29.43 9.45
C PRO A 60 -5.26 -28.20 8.77
N THR A 61 -5.69 -27.19 9.52
CA THR A 61 -6.41 -26.03 8.95
C THR A 61 -5.56 -25.32 7.89
N ARG A 62 -6.05 -25.29 6.64
CA ARG A 62 -5.34 -24.67 5.52
C ARG A 62 -5.24 -23.16 5.74
N LYS A 63 -4.04 -22.61 5.51
CA LYS A 63 -3.78 -21.16 5.54
C LYS A 63 -3.32 -20.67 4.17
N ILE A 64 -3.61 -19.41 3.87
CA ILE A 64 -3.04 -18.72 2.71
C ILE A 64 -1.65 -18.21 3.14
N PRO A 65 -0.56 -18.61 2.45
CA PRO A 65 0.81 -18.42 2.96
C PRO A 65 1.32 -16.96 2.92
N ALA A 66 0.67 -16.06 2.18
CA ALA A 66 1.08 -14.67 2.07
C ALA A 66 -0.12 -13.73 2.21
N ALA A 67 -0.19 -13.00 3.33
CA ALA A 67 -1.15 -11.93 3.53
C ALA A 67 -0.67 -10.60 2.91
N PHE A 68 0.63 -10.45 2.67
CA PHE A 68 1.22 -9.28 2.04
C PHE A 68 1.40 -9.54 0.55
N THR A 69 0.76 -8.71 -0.28
CA THR A 69 0.92 -8.75 -1.74
C THR A 69 2.01 -7.78 -2.16
N HIS A 70 3.03 -8.28 -2.88
CA HIS A 70 4.04 -7.43 -3.50
C HIS A 70 3.55 -6.76 -4.79
N ASN A 71 2.47 -7.29 -5.39
CA ASN A 71 1.80 -6.76 -6.58
C ASN A 71 0.50 -6.06 -6.18
N LEU A 72 0.62 -4.90 -5.54
CA LEU A 72 -0.53 -4.08 -5.19
C LEU A 72 -1.10 -3.42 -6.45
N GLU A 73 -2.42 -3.46 -6.60
CA GLU A 73 -3.12 -2.64 -7.60
C GLU A 73 -2.91 -1.15 -7.28
N GLU A 74 -3.03 -0.28 -8.29
CA GLU A 74 -2.79 1.16 -8.13
C GLU A 74 -3.64 1.78 -7.02
N CYS A 75 -4.90 1.35 -6.89
CA CYS A 75 -5.83 1.80 -5.86
C CYS A 75 -5.39 1.46 -4.42
N GLN A 76 -4.44 0.53 -4.26
CA GLN A 76 -3.91 0.09 -2.96
C GLN A 76 -2.57 0.74 -2.63
N LYS A 77 -2.01 1.56 -3.54
CA LYS A 77 -0.73 2.22 -3.31
C LYS A 77 -0.91 3.44 -2.40
N SER A 78 -0.03 3.55 -1.41
CA SER A 78 0.06 4.74 -0.57
C SER A 78 0.91 5.82 -1.25
N SER A 79 0.57 7.08 -1.02
CA SER A 79 1.44 8.20 -1.37
C SER A 79 2.79 8.10 -0.64
N ALA A 80 3.85 8.58 -1.30
CA ALA A 80 5.16 8.70 -0.68
C ALA A 80 5.10 9.64 0.52
N ARG A 81 5.64 9.20 1.66
CA ARG A 81 5.77 9.99 2.87
C ARG A 81 7.20 10.51 3.02
N TRP A 82 7.38 11.61 3.74
CA TRP A 82 8.69 12.05 4.20
C TRP A 82 9.39 10.89 4.95
N PRO A 83 10.70 10.66 4.75
CA PRO A 83 11.71 11.53 4.12
C PRO A 83 11.93 11.30 2.62
N ARG A 84 11.09 10.50 1.95
CA ARG A 84 11.26 10.25 0.51
C ARG A 84 11.08 11.55 -0.28
N GLU A 85 11.99 11.81 -1.21
CA GLU A 85 11.90 12.95 -2.11
C GLU A 85 10.57 12.94 -2.86
N ASN A 86 9.92 14.11 -2.92
CA ASN A 86 8.62 14.29 -3.56
C ASN A 86 8.68 15.58 -4.39
N PRO A 87 8.40 15.55 -5.71
CA PRO A 87 8.45 16.73 -6.56
C PRO A 87 7.49 17.85 -6.12
N ALA A 88 6.46 17.54 -5.32
CA ALA A 88 5.55 18.54 -4.76
C ALA A 88 6.12 19.31 -3.56
N ILE A 89 7.25 18.86 -2.98
CA ILE A 89 7.86 19.45 -1.79
C ILE A 89 9.28 19.91 -2.16
N GLN A 90 9.62 21.16 -1.86
CA GLN A 90 11.01 21.61 -2.00
C GLN A 90 11.87 20.85 -0.99
N THR A 91 12.73 19.96 -1.50
CA THR A 91 13.72 19.25 -0.68
C THR A 91 14.94 20.15 -0.48
N GLY A 92 15.55 20.07 0.70
CA GLY A 92 16.81 20.76 0.99
C GLY A 92 17.96 20.19 0.14
N GLY A 93 19.04 20.96 -0.02
CA GLY A 93 20.22 20.52 -0.77
C GLY A 93 20.90 19.31 -0.10
N ALA A 94 21.31 18.34 -0.91
CA ALA A 94 22.19 17.26 -0.45
C ALA A 94 23.64 17.77 -0.38
N ALA A 95 24.35 17.43 0.68
CA ALA A 95 25.77 17.74 0.81
C ALA A 95 26.62 16.66 0.12
N THR A 96 27.58 17.08 -0.69
CA THR A 96 28.60 16.20 -1.27
C THR A 96 29.98 16.53 -0.70
N MET A 97 30.87 15.53 -0.66
CA MET A 97 32.26 15.75 -0.26
C MET A 97 33.00 16.47 -1.39
N GLY A 98 33.58 17.63 -1.11
CA GLY A 98 34.45 18.35 -2.06
C GLY A 98 35.74 17.58 -2.33
N SER A 99 36.22 17.62 -3.57
CA SER A 99 37.55 17.11 -3.90
C SER A 99 38.62 18.11 -3.47
N LYS A 100 39.79 17.61 -3.04
CA LYS A 100 40.87 18.48 -2.53
C LYS A 100 41.56 19.31 -3.61
N GLY A 101 41.28 19.09 -4.91
CA GLY A 101 42.02 19.69 -6.04
C GLY A 101 43.15 18.79 -6.54
N VAL A 102 43.96 19.28 -7.49
CA VAL A 102 45.12 18.52 -8.00
C VAL A 102 46.23 18.51 -6.95
N THR A 103 46.70 17.33 -6.56
CA THR A 103 47.79 17.17 -5.59
C THR A 103 49.10 17.69 -6.19
N LYS A 104 49.67 18.75 -5.60
CA LYS A 104 51.06 19.17 -5.81
C LYS A 104 51.90 18.80 -4.57
N PRO A 105 53.24 18.82 -4.65
CA PRO A 105 54.10 18.32 -3.56
C PRO A 105 53.90 19.01 -2.21
N TYR A 106 53.38 20.24 -2.18
CA TYR A 106 53.26 21.05 -0.96
C TYR A 106 51.86 21.63 -0.68
N TYR A 107 50.92 21.55 -1.64
CA TYR A 107 49.56 22.08 -1.50
C TYR A 107 48.64 21.53 -2.60
N PHE A 108 47.33 21.79 -2.51
CA PHE A 108 46.38 21.47 -3.56
C PHE A 108 45.99 22.72 -4.37
N ASP A 109 45.83 22.56 -5.68
CA ASP A 109 45.48 23.64 -6.61
C ASP A 109 44.12 23.40 -7.28
N ASN A 110 43.33 24.45 -7.46
CA ASN A 110 41.98 24.45 -8.03
C ASN A 110 41.91 25.04 -9.46
N GLY A 111 43.04 25.41 -10.10
CA GLY A 111 43.04 26.16 -11.35
C GLY A 111 43.73 25.52 -12.56
N LEU A 112 42.96 24.89 -13.46
CA LEU A 112 43.27 24.75 -14.89
C LEU A 112 41.99 24.98 -15.70
N LYS A 113 41.55 26.25 -15.82
CA LYS A 113 40.58 26.64 -16.85
C LYS A 113 41.38 26.88 -18.13
N GLU A 114 41.36 25.92 -19.06
CA GLU A 114 41.92 26.09 -20.40
C GLU A 114 41.26 27.29 -21.10
N GLN A 115 41.97 28.42 -21.16
CA GLN A 115 41.68 29.45 -22.14
C GLN A 115 42.21 28.97 -23.49
N LYS A 116 41.32 28.48 -24.36
CA LYS A 116 41.60 28.31 -25.80
C LYS A 116 42.12 29.62 -26.36
N ARG A 117 43.42 29.70 -26.68
CA ARG A 117 43.99 30.78 -27.49
C ARG A 117 43.84 30.41 -28.96
N PHE A 118 43.02 31.18 -29.66
CA PHE A 118 43.09 31.30 -31.11
C PHE A 118 44.43 31.95 -31.49
N GLY A 119 45.08 31.37 -32.50
CA GLY A 119 46.27 31.88 -33.19
C GLY A 119 46.43 31.10 -34.48
#